data_AF-A0A4Q2AZY9-F1
#
_entry.id   AF-A0A4Q2AZY9-F1
#
_cell.length_a   1.000
_cell.length_b   1.000
_cell.length_c   1.000
_cell.angle_alpha   90.00
_cell.angle_beta   90.00
_cell.angle_gamma   90.00
#
_symmetry.space_group_name_H-M   'P 1'
#
loop_
_entity.id
_entity.type
_entity.pdbx_description
1 polymer ?
#
loop_
_entity_poly.entity_id
_entity_poly.type
_entity_poly.pdbx_seq_one_letter_code
_entity_poly.pdbx_strand_id
1 'polypeptide(L)'
;MAEKDFYLYIEGQPVKVSEEVYREYKHAEEKERYFMKRLKKGKFVVDPEKQTVEYVPSREASYEHLLEADWDFPAPDEPVDGAVIKAQTLETLDRALQSLTDEERELIHEIFYLEKSEREISAVYNLTQAAIHKRKKKILEKLKKFF
;
A
#
# COMPACT_ATOMS: atom_id res chain seq x y z
N MET A 1 15.70 -5.87 60.55
CA MET A 1 14.93 -6.11 59.30
C MET A 1 15.98 -6.27 58.21
N ALA A 2 15.96 -7.38 57.45
CA ALA A 2 16.99 -7.63 56.44
C ALA A 2 16.92 -6.54 55.36
N GLU A 3 18.04 -5.85 55.11
CA GLU A 3 18.19 -4.97 53.95
C GLU A 3 17.99 -5.82 52.70
N LYS A 4 16.86 -5.61 52.02
CA LYS A 4 16.56 -6.29 50.77
C LYS A 4 17.16 -5.46 49.66
N ASP A 5 18.11 -6.03 48.95
CA ASP A 5 18.68 -5.39 47.77
C ASP A 5 17.70 -5.54 46.59
N PHE A 6 17.34 -4.41 45.97
CA PHE A 6 16.46 -4.36 44.80
C PHE A 6 17.29 -4.15 43.54
N TYR A 7 16.92 -4.86 42.47
CA TYR A 7 17.62 -4.80 41.19
C TYR A 7 16.62 -4.63 40.04
N LEU A 8 16.98 -3.80 39.06
CA LEU A 8 16.32 -3.70 37.76
C LEU A 8 17.30 -4.17 36.68
N TYR A 9 16.77 -4.73 35.59
CA TYR A 9 17.59 -5.20 34.47
C TYR A 9 17.47 -4.23 33.30
N ILE A 10 18.58 -3.59 32.95
CA ILE A 10 18.68 -2.70 31.78
C ILE A 10 19.65 -3.36 30.81
N GLU A 11 19.18 -3.63 29.58
CA GLU A 11 19.98 -4.36 28.57
C GLU A 11 20.55 -5.70 29.07
N GLY A 12 19.82 -6.37 29.97
CA GLY A 12 20.24 -7.65 30.57
C GLY A 12 21.23 -7.52 31.73
N GLN A 13 21.67 -6.31 32.10
CA GLN A 13 22.57 -6.09 33.23
C GLN A 13 21.80 -5.71 34.51
N PRO A 14 22.13 -6.33 35.67
CA PRO A 14 21.47 -6.01 36.93
C PRO A 14 22.01 -4.69 37.53
N VAL A 15 21.13 -3.72 37.69
CA VAL A 15 21.41 -2.42 38.31
C VAL A 15 20.74 -2.37 39.69
N LYS A 16 21.53 -2.18 40.74
CA LYS A 16 21.02 -2.03 42.11
C LYS A 16 20.29 -0.69 42.26
N VAL A 17 19.08 -0.71 42.80
CA VAL A 17 18.22 0.48 42.97
C VAL A 17 17.63 0.53 44.38
N SER A 18 17.06 1.68 44.73
CA SER A 18 16.26 1.81 45.96
C SER A 18 14.92 1.09 45.83
N GLU A 19 14.31 0.77 46.97
CA GLU A 19 12.98 0.16 47.01
C GLU A 19 11.91 1.03 46.32
N GLU A 20 11.96 2.35 46.51
CA GLU A 20 11.03 3.30 45.91
C GLU A 20 11.07 3.25 44.38
N VAL A 21 12.28 3.29 43.81
CA VAL A 21 12.50 3.21 42.36
C VAL A 21 12.04 1.86 41.82
N TYR A 22 12.33 0.77 42.53
CA TYR A 22 11.88 -0.56 42.14
C TYR A 22 10.35 -0.65 42.10
N ARG A 23 9.67 -0.20 43.15
CA ARG A 23 8.20 -0.27 43.25
C ARG A 23 7.53 0.59 42.17
N GLU A 24 8.01 1.80 41.94
CA GLU A 24 7.43 2.68 40.91
C GLU A 24 7.62 2.09 39.51
N TYR A 25 8.81 1.56 39.21
CA TYR A 25 9.06 0.88 37.94
C TYR A 25 8.14 -0.32 37.74
N LYS A 26 7.99 -1.19 38.75
CA LYS A 26 7.10 -2.36 38.67
C LYS A 26 5.63 -1.96 38.50
N HIS A 27 5.19 -0.91 39.18
CA HIS A 27 3.84 -0.38 39.03
C HIS A 27 3.58 0.15 37.61
N ALA A 28 4.54 0.89 37.04
CA ALA A 28 4.46 1.35 35.65
C ALA A 28 4.44 0.19 34.65
N GLU A 29 5.29 -0.83 34.85
CA GLU A 29 5.35 -2.03 34.00
C GLU A 29 4.03 -2.82 34.02
N GLU A 30 3.42 -2.97 35.20
CA GLU A 30 2.12 -3.63 35.35
C GLU A 30 1.00 -2.85 34.66
N LYS A 31 1.01 -1.52 34.81
CA LYS A 31 0.07 -0.62 34.15
C LYS A 31 0.20 -0.73 32.62
N GLU A 32 1.41 -0.67 32.08
CA GLU A 32 1.68 -0.86 30.65
C GLU A 32 1.17 -2.22 30.16
N ARG A 33 1.47 -3.29 30.89
CA ARG A 33 1.00 -4.65 30.57
C ARG A 33 -0.52 -4.74 30.55
N TYR A 34 -1.20 -4.05 31.46
CA TYR A 34 -2.66 -3.98 31.47
C TYR A 34 -3.22 -3.21 30.27
N PHE A 35 -2.62 -2.07 29.92
CA PHE A 35 -2.98 -1.32 28.71
C PHE A 35 -2.78 -2.13 27.44
N MET A 36 -1.63 -2.79 27.28
CA MET A 36 -1.33 -3.65 26.13
C MET A 36 -2.31 -4.82 26.00
N LYS A 37 -2.69 -5.46 27.11
CA LYS A 37 -3.71 -6.52 27.10
C LYS A 37 -5.08 -6.02 26.64
N ARG A 38 -5.46 -4.79 27.01
CA ARG A 38 -6.72 -4.17 26.61
C ARG A 38 -6.72 -3.72 25.15
N LEU A 39 -5.58 -3.29 24.60
CA LEU A 39 -5.46 -2.91 23.19
C LEU A 39 -5.73 -4.09 22.26
N LYS A 40 -5.28 -5.29 22.66
CA LYS A 40 -5.33 -6.53 21.88
C LYS A 40 -6.66 -7.29 21.90
N LYS A 41 -7.61 -6.89 22.76
CA LYS A 41 -8.86 -7.63 22.94
C LYS A 41 -10.06 -6.74 22.71
N GLY A 42 -10.97 -7.19 21.86
CA GLY A 42 -12.31 -6.63 21.80
C GLY A 42 -13.07 -6.89 23.11
N LYS A 43 -14.09 -6.08 23.37
CA LYS A 43 -14.94 -6.21 24.56
C LYS A 43 -16.40 -6.06 24.20
N PHE A 44 -17.26 -6.74 24.93
CA PHE A 44 -18.69 -6.50 24.89
C PHE A 44 -19.06 -5.45 25.94
N VAL A 45 -19.78 -4.43 25.53
CA VAL A 45 -20.38 -3.43 26.41
C VAL A 45 -21.86 -3.76 26.49
N VAL A 46 -22.32 -4.10 27.69
CA VAL A 46 -23.73 -4.38 27.96
C VAL A 46 -24.35 -3.12 28.54
N ASP A 47 -25.41 -2.62 27.91
CA ASP A 47 -26.25 -1.56 28.47
C ASP A 47 -27.49 -2.22 29.11
N PRO A 48 -27.56 -2.30 30.45
CA PRO A 48 -28.67 -2.97 31.14
C PRO A 48 -30.01 -2.25 30.98
N GLU A 49 -30.02 -0.93 30.75
CA GLU A 49 -31.25 -0.15 30.63
C GLU A 49 -31.86 -0.31 29.24
N LYS A 50 -31.03 -0.38 28.20
CA LYS A 50 -31.47 -0.59 26.82
C LYS A 50 -31.56 -2.07 26.42
N GLN A 51 -31.11 -2.98 27.28
CA GLN A 51 -30.96 -4.41 27.01
C GLN A 51 -30.16 -4.71 25.72
N THR A 52 -29.18 -3.86 25.40
CA THR A 52 -28.35 -4.02 24.20
C THR A 52 -26.95 -4.51 24.57
N VAL A 53 -26.35 -5.28 23.66
CA VAL A 53 -24.96 -5.73 23.76
C VAL A 53 -24.22 -5.24 22.53
N GLU A 54 -23.24 -4.35 22.73
CA GLU A 54 -22.40 -3.81 21.66
C GLU A 54 -21.01 -4.40 21.73
N TYR A 55 -20.50 -4.91 20.61
CA TYR A 55 -19.13 -5.35 20.50
C TYR A 55 -18.23 -4.19 20.09
N VAL A 56 -17.28 -3.84 20.95
CA VAL A 56 -16.22 -2.89 20.64
C VAL A 56 -14.99 -3.69 20.21
N PRO A 57 -14.55 -3.61 18.94
CA PRO A 57 -13.39 -4.35 18.46
C PRO A 57 -12.11 -3.90 19.17
N SER A 58 -11.06 -4.73 19.09
CA SER A 58 -9.72 -4.37 19.55
C SER A 58 -9.20 -3.17 18.76
N ARG A 59 -8.25 -2.44 19.35
CA ARG A 59 -7.56 -1.35 18.66
C ARG A 59 -6.48 -1.85 17.71
N GLU A 60 -5.96 -3.05 17.96
CA GLU A 60 -5.06 -3.75 17.07
C GLU A 60 -5.86 -4.73 16.20
N ALA A 61 -5.52 -4.80 14.91
CA ALA A 61 -5.98 -5.84 13.99
C ALA A 61 -4.82 -6.79 13.69
N SER A 62 -5.11 -8.09 13.56
CA SER A 62 -4.10 -9.03 13.06
C SER A 62 -3.84 -8.75 11.58
N TYR A 63 -2.65 -9.12 11.10
CA TYR A 63 -2.31 -8.99 9.69
C TYR A 63 -3.30 -9.72 8.78
N GLU A 64 -3.67 -10.95 9.12
CA GLU A 64 -4.69 -11.73 8.42
C GLU A 64 -6.05 -11.01 8.34
N HIS A 65 -6.49 -10.39 9.44
CA HIS A 65 -7.76 -9.67 9.46
C HIS A 65 -7.72 -8.40 8.59
N LEU A 66 -6.57 -7.75 8.51
CA LEU A 66 -6.38 -6.61 7.61
C LEU A 66 -6.42 -7.04 6.14
N LEU A 67 -5.83 -8.19 5.80
CA LEU A 67 -5.92 -8.75 4.46
C LEU A 67 -7.36 -9.13 4.08
N GLU A 68 -8.10 -9.77 4.99
CA GLU A 68 -9.52 -10.10 4.78
C GLU A 68 -10.40 -8.85 4.58
N ALA A 69 -10.01 -7.72 5.17
CA ALA A 69 -10.70 -6.45 5.05
C ALA A 69 -10.30 -5.64 3.81
N ASP A 70 -9.53 -6.22 2.88
CA ASP A 70 -8.93 -5.55 1.72
C ASP A 70 -8.20 -4.24 2.13
N TRP A 71 -7.53 -4.27 3.28
CA TRP A 71 -6.81 -3.10 3.78
C TRP A 71 -5.63 -2.77 2.89
N ASP A 72 -5.62 -1.56 2.34
CA ASP A 72 -4.54 -1.10 1.47
C ASP A 72 -3.32 -0.74 2.31
N PHE A 73 -2.28 -1.57 2.23
CA PHE A 73 -0.99 -1.29 2.86
C PHE A 73 -0.22 -0.36 1.93
N PRO A 74 0.11 0.87 2.35
CA PRO A 74 0.90 1.77 1.52
C PRO A 74 2.25 1.12 1.22
N ALA A 75 2.51 0.87 -0.06
CA ALA A 75 3.82 0.44 -0.50
C ALA A 75 4.86 1.52 -0.12
N PRO A 76 6.07 1.17 0.31
CA PRO A 76 7.10 2.15 0.71
C PRO A 76 7.45 3.17 -0.38
N ASP A 77 7.10 2.87 -1.63
CA ASP A 77 7.55 3.51 -2.86
C ASP A 77 6.43 4.17 -3.69
N GLU A 78 5.15 4.00 -3.35
CA GLU A 78 4.04 4.65 -4.07
C GLU A 78 3.32 5.65 -3.15
N PRO A 79 3.69 6.95 -3.17
CA PRO A 79 2.91 7.97 -2.47
C PRO A 79 1.48 7.95 -3.01
N VAL A 80 0.49 8.29 -2.17
CA VAL A 80 -0.94 8.36 -2.57
C VAL A 80 -1.16 9.20 -3.83
N ASP A 81 -0.30 10.21 -4.06
CA ASP A 81 -0.27 11.01 -5.29
C ASP A 81 -0.03 10.16 -6.55
N GLY A 82 0.76 9.10 -6.47
CA GLY A 82 1.09 8.17 -7.55
C GLY A 82 -0.14 7.46 -8.11
N ALA A 83 -1.06 7.03 -7.25
CA ALA A 83 -2.31 6.38 -7.67
C ALA A 83 -3.21 7.35 -8.45
N VAL A 84 -3.32 8.61 -7.99
CA VAL A 84 -4.10 9.66 -8.66
C VAL A 84 -3.48 10.04 -10.01
N ILE A 85 -2.15 10.22 -10.05
CA ILE A 85 -1.42 10.52 -11.28
C ILE A 85 -1.57 9.38 -12.30
N LYS A 86 -1.46 8.13 -11.84
CA LYS A 86 -1.63 6.93 -12.68
C LYS A 86 -3.03 6.85 -13.27
N ALA A 87 -4.07 7.06 -12.44
CA ALA A 87 -5.45 7.08 -12.90
C ALA A 87 -5.68 8.17 -13.98
N GLN A 88 -5.20 9.39 -13.73
CA GLN A 88 -5.31 10.50 -14.68
C GLN A 88 -4.53 10.24 -15.98
N THR A 89 -3.35 9.61 -15.88
CA THR A 89 -2.52 9.26 -17.02
C THR A 89 -3.19 8.18 -17.87
N LEU A 90 -3.80 7.17 -17.25
CA LEU A 90 -4.56 6.13 -17.94
C LEU A 90 -5.79 6.70 -18.65
N GLU A 91 -6.54 7.58 -18.01
CA GLU A 91 -7.69 8.26 -18.64
C GLU A 91 -7.27 9.12 -19.84
N THR A 92 -6.12 9.81 -19.71
CA THR A 92 -5.56 10.61 -20.81
C THR A 92 -5.08 9.72 -21.95
N LEU A 93 -4.45 8.58 -21.64
CA LEU A 93 -4.05 7.59 -22.63
C LEU A 93 -5.25 7.00 -23.37
N ASP A 94 -6.33 6.62 -22.67
CA ASP A 94 -7.54 6.08 -23.29
C ASP A 94 -8.15 7.07 -24.28
N ARG A 95 -8.29 8.35 -23.88
CA ARG A 95 -8.75 9.41 -24.79
C ARG A 95 -7.82 9.60 -26.00
N ALA A 96 -6.51 9.52 -25.79
CA ALA A 96 -5.54 9.63 -26.87
C ALA A 96 -5.66 8.45 -27.86
N LEU A 97 -5.83 7.22 -27.37
CA LEU A 97 -6.00 6.02 -28.19
C LEU A 97 -7.34 6.02 -28.95
N GLN A 98 -8.41 6.52 -28.35
CA GLN A 98 -9.71 6.69 -29.01
C GLN A 98 -9.68 7.70 -30.17
N SER A 99 -8.71 8.63 -30.19
CA SER A 99 -8.54 9.58 -31.29
C SER A 99 -7.89 8.98 -32.55
N LEU A 100 -7.34 7.76 -32.44
CA LEU A 100 -6.71 7.05 -33.54
C LEU A 100 -7.75 6.29 -34.37
N THR A 101 -7.48 6.13 -35.67
CA THR A 101 -8.25 5.18 -36.48
C THR A 101 -7.94 3.74 -36.08
N ASP A 102 -8.79 2.78 -36.44
CA ASP A 102 -8.56 1.37 -36.11
C ASP A 102 -7.20 0.85 -36.65
N GLU A 103 -6.81 1.26 -37.87
CA GLU A 103 -5.50 0.92 -38.44
C GLU A 103 -4.33 1.53 -37.65
N GLU A 104 -4.48 2.76 -37.16
CA GLU A 104 -3.45 3.44 -36.38
C GLU A 104 -3.33 2.81 -34.98
N ARG A 105 -4.47 2.45 -34.37
CA ARG A 105 -4.52 1.76 -33.08
C ARG A 105 -3.89 0.38 -33.17
N GLU A 106 -4.21 -0.39 -34.21
CA GLU A 106 -3.61 -1.71 -34.45
C GLU A 106 -2.09 -1.61 -34.61
N LEU A 107 -1.60 -0.65 -35.40
CA LEU A 107 -0.16 -0.46 -35.59
C LEU A 107 0.57 -0.12 -34.27
N ILE A 108 -0.02 0.73 -33.42
CA ILE A 108 0.55 1.04 -32.10
C ILE A 108 0.50 -0.18 -31.17
N HIS A 109 -0.59 -0.94 -31.19
CA HIS A 109 -0.72 -2.17 -30.42
C HIS A 109 0.36 -3.20 -30.82
N GLU A 110 0.57 -3.42 -32.11
CA GLU A 110 1.64 -4.33 -32.58
C GLU A 110 3.04 -3.88 -32.13
N ILE A 111 3.33 -2.58 -32.17
CA ILE A 111 4.66 -2.05 -31.86
C ILE A 111 4.93 -2.02 -30.35
N PHE A 112 3.97 -1.55 -29.55
CA PHE A 112 4.20 -1.24 -28.14
C PHE A 112 3.64 -2.27 -27.16
N TYR A 113 2.56 -2.98 -27.53
CA TYR A 113 1.97 -4.01 -26.67
C TYR A 113 2.51 -5.41 -27.02
N LEU A 114 2.60 -5.72 -28.32
CA LEU A 114 3.15 -6.99 -28.79
C LEU A 114 4.67 -6.94 -29.05
N GLU A 115 5.30 -5.78 -28.88
CA GLU A 115 6.75 -5.54 -29.04
C GLU A 115 7.31 -5.99 -30.41
N LYS A 116 6.49 -5.99 -31.47
CA LYS A 116 6.95 -6.36 -32.81
C LYS A 116 7.87 -5.28 -33.38
N SER A 117 8.93 -5.71 -34.04
CA SER A 117 9.82 -4.81 -34.75
C SER A 117 9.16 -4.24 -36.01
N GLU A 118 9.56 -3.04 -36.44
CA GLU A 118 9.07 -2.46 -37.69
C GLU A 118 9.36 -3.35 -38.91
N ARG A 119 10.38 -4.22 -38.84
CA ARG A 119 10.71 -5.18 -39.90
C ARG A 119 9.69 -6.30 -39.98
N GLU A 120 9.30 -6.88 -38.85
CA GLU A 120 8.28 -7.94 -38.80
C GLU A 120 6.93 -7.41 -39.29
N ILE A 121 6.56 -6.21 -38.85
CA ILE A 121 5.34 -5.54 -39.29
C ILE A 121 5.40 -5.25 -40.80
N SER A 122 6.54 -4.80 -41.32
CA SER A 122 6.70 -4.51 -42.75
C SER A 122 6.43 -5.73 -43.65
N ALA A 123 6.82 -6.93 -43.18
CA ALA A 123 6.58 -8.19 -43.89
C ALA A 123 5.09 -8.58 -43.90
N VAL A 124 4.39 -8.37 -42.79
CA VAL A 124 2.95 -8.67 -42.67
C VAL A 124 2.11 -7.69 -43.50
N TYR A 125 2.42 -6.39 -43.44
CA TYR A 125 1.66 -5.35 -44.12
C TYR A 125 2.04 -5.14 -45.59
N ASN A 126 3.03 -5.88 -46.12
CA ASN A 126 3.60 -5.68 -47.46
C ASN A 126 4.00 -4.22 -47.74
N LEU A 127 4.56 -3.56 -46.71
CA LEU A 127 5.02 -2.18 -46.78
C LEU A 127 6.53 -2.12 -46.56
N THR A 128 7.17 -1.02 -46.94
CA THR A 128 8.57 -0.81 -46.59
C THR A 128 8.69 -0.42 -45.12
N GLN A 129 9.80 -0.80 -44.48
CA GLN A 129 10.09 -0.39 -43.10
C GLN A 129 10.00 1.14 -42.93
N ALA A 130 10.48 1.90 -43.92
CA ALA A 130 10.41 3.37 -43.91
C ALA A 130 8.96 3.90 -43.90
N ALA A 131 8.03 3.22 -44.60
CA ALA A 131 6.62 3.57 -44.58
C ALA A 131 5.99 3.31 -43.21
N ILE A 132 6.30 2.17 -42.58
CA ILE A 132 5.88 1.85 -41.21
C ILE A 132 6.43 2.90 -40.22
N HIS A 133 7.72 3.21 -40.32
CA HIS A 133 8.35 4.22 -39.48
C HIS A 133 7.67 5.59 -39.60
N LYS A 134 7.37 6.03 -40.84
CA LYS A 134 6.66 7.30 -41.09
C LYS A 134 5.25 7.30 -40.50
N ARG A 135 4.52 6.18 -40.60
CA ARG A 135 3.19 6.04 -40.00
C ARG A 135 3.27 6.08 -38.48
N LYS A 136 4.15 5.29 -37.86
CA LYS A 136 4.41 5.31 -36.41
C LYS A 136 4.69 6.72 -35.92
N LYS A 137 5.62 7.44 -36.56
CA LYS A 137 5.95 8.82 -36.19
C LYS A 137 4.74 9.74 -36.25
N LYS A 138 3.93 9.66 -37.32
CA LYS A 138 2.72 10.48 -37.45
C LYS A 138 1.70 10.18 -36.35
N ILE A 139 1.56 8.92 -35.95
CA ILE A 139 0.66 8.52 -34.86
C ILE A 139 1.17 9.07 -33.53
N LEU A 140 2.48 8.94 -33.24
CA LEU A 140 3.08 9.49 -32.03
C LEU A 140 2.92 11.02 -31.94
N GLU A 141 3.04 11.75 -33.06
CA GLU A 141 2.76 13.20 -33.10
C GLU A 141 1.29 13.54 -32.84
N LYS A 142 0.35 12.64 -33.16
CA LYS A 142 -1.07 12.80 -32.78
C LYS A 142 -1.24 12.59 -31.27
N LEU A 143 -0.71 11.49 -30.74
CA LEU A 143 -0.81 11.13 -29.33
C LEU A 143 -0.14 12.18 -28.43
N LYS A 144 0.98 12.76 -28.87
CA LYS A 144 1.68 13.84 -28.16
C LYS A 144 0.82 15.08 -27.91
N LYS A 145 -0.29 15.28 -28.61
CA LYS A 145 -1.18 16.43 -28.35
C LYS A 145 -2.00 16.29 -27.06
N PHE A 146 -2.04 15.09 -26.50
CA PHE A 146 -2.79 14.78 -25.28
C PHE A 146 -1.92 14.86 -24.02
N PHE A 147 -0.60 14.92 -24.17
CA PHE A 147 0.40 14.90 -23.10
C PHE A 147 1.33 16.11 -23.19
#